data_AF-A0A5C1I900-F1
#
_entry.id   AF-A0A5C1I900-F1
#
_cell.length_a   1.000
_cell.length_b   1.000
_cell.length_c   1.000
_cell.angle_alpha   90.00
_cell.angle_beta   90.00
_cell.angle_gamma   90.00
#
_symmetry.space_group_name_H-M   'P 1'
#
loop_
_entity.id
_entity.type
_entity.pdbx_description
1 polymer ?
#
loop_
_entity_poly.entity_id
_entity_poly.type
_entity_poly.pdbx_seq_one_letter_code
_entity_poly.pdbx_strand_id
1 'polypeptide(L)'
;MKQYMVILPLSSATILVSLPKGADAQFVVGSVINSTVGRVIRAIDLQVQRLQNETIWLQNAQKALENQLSKLKLAEISDQEQQQQHLFKKYYQELATVKSLIAYYGRIKAMTQKQAALLGQYHQAWGLLKADRHFSVEELEVMQKVYSGILQESVKNLDELLMVVSSFKTQMTDAKRLELIDKAADRIDTNCSDLREFNNQNYTLSIQRAKSENEVLTLKKYYGLD
;
A
#
# COMPACT_ATOMS: atom_id res chain seq x y z
N MET A 1 -51.46 24.45 -61.16
CA MET A 1 -51.68 24.89 -59.76
C MET A 1 -50.77 24.08 -58.84
N LYS A 2 -50.10 24.76 -57.89
CA LYS A 2 -49.68 24.38 -56.52
C LYS A 2 -49.34 22.92 -56.21
N GLN A 3 -48.34 22.55 -55.41
CA GLN A 3 -47.24 23.17 -54.65
C GLN A 3 -46.50 21.95 -54.07
N TYR A 4 -45.17 21.92 -54.09
CA TYR A 4 -44.40 20.96 -53.30
C TYR A 4 -44.27 21.49 -51.87
N MET A 5 -44.59 20.69 -50.86
CA MET A 5 -44.21 20.98 -49.48
C MET A 5 -43.86 19.68 -48.72
N VAL A 6 -42.66 19.73 -48.15
CA VAL A 6 -41.95 18.73 -47.34
C VAL A 6 -42.69 18.44 -46.03
N ILE A 7 -42.81 17.15 -45.65
CA ILE A 7 -42.82 16.71 -44.25
C ILE A 7 -42.12 15.34 -44.16
N LEU A 8 -40.89 15.34 -43.64
CA LEU A 8 -40.31 14.21 -42.89
C LEU A 8 -40.89 14.32 -41.47
N PRO A 9 -41.14 13.22 -40.71
CA PRO A 9 -39.99 12.64 -40.03
C PRO A 9 -40.08 11.14 -39.66
N LEU A 10 -38.93 10.64 -39.18
CA LEU A 10 -38.79 9.61 -38.15
C LEU A 10 -39.26 8.18 -38.46
N SER A 11 -38.30 7.30 -38.68
CA SER A 11 -38.29 5.97 -38.05
C SER A 11 -36.86 5.44 -37.99
N SER A 12 -36.09 5.90 -36.99
CA SER A 12 -35.02 5.06 -36.46
C SER A 12 -35.71 3.90 -35.75
N ALA A 13 -35.52 2.69 -36.24
CA ALA A 13 -35.85 1.48 -35.51
C ALA A 13 -35.05 1.47 -34.19
N THR A 14 -35.69 1.92 -33.11
CA THR A 14 -35.23 1.59 -31.76
C THR A 14 -35.76 0.21 -31.46
N ILE A 15 -34.87 -0.78 -31.47
CA ILE A 15 -35.16 -2.10 -30.94
C ILE A 15 -35.32 -1.91 -29.42
N LEU A 16 -36.58 -1.84 -28.98
CA LEU A 16 -36.98 -2.01 -27.60
C LEU A 16 -36.74 -3.48 -27.23
N VAL A 17 -35.60 -3.77 -26.62
CA VAL A 17 -35.41 -5.01 -25.86
C VAL A 17 -36.25 -4.89 -24.59
N SER A 18 -37.35 -5.63 -24.55
CA SER A 18 -38.10 -5.91 -23.33
C SER A 18 -37.27 -6.83 -22.44
N LEU A 19 -36.92 -6.36 -21.24
CA LEU A 19 -36.40 -7.20 -20.17
C LEU A 19 -37.58 -7.97 -19.55
N PRO A 20 -37.53 -9.31 -19.44
CA PRO A 20 -38.50 -10.04 -18.63
C PRO A 20 -38.29 -9.70 -17.15
N LYS A 21 -39.37 -9.29 -16.49
CA LYS A 21 -39.46 -9.16 -15.02
C LYS A 21 -39.87 -10.52 -14.45
N GLY A 22 -39.09 -11.01 -13.50
CA GLY A 22 -39.29 -12.26 -12.76
C GLY A 22 -37.93 -12.92 -12.52
N ALA A 23 -37.16 -12.43 -11.56
CA ALA A 23 -37.13 -13.01 -10.22
C ALA A 23 -36.63 -14.46 -10.23
N ASP A 24 -35.31 -14.62 -10.36
CA ASP A 24 -34.61 -15.60 -9.54
C ASP A 24 -33.73 -14.83 -8.57
N ALA A 25 -33.93 -15.16 -7.30
CA ALA A 25 -33.35 -14.53 -6.15
C ALA A 25 -31.84 -14.40 -6.30
N GLN A 26 -31.36 -13.17 -6.33
CA GLN A 26 -30.45 -12.66 -5.32
C GLN A 26 -29.75 -13.79 -4.52
N PHE A 27 -28.75 -14.44 -5.11
CA PHE A 27 -27.77 -15.19 -4.32
C PHE A 27 -26.87 -14.14 -3.66
N VAL A 28 -27.40 -13.59 -2.58
CA VAL A 28 -26.63 -12.94 -1.53
C VAL A 28 -25.67 -14.01 -0.99
N VAL A 29 -24.48 -14.13 -1.57
CA VAL A 29 -23.30 -14.43 -0.75
C VAL A 29 -22.85 -13.12 -0.10
N GLY A 30 -23.77 -12.56 0.67
CA GLY A 30 -23.47 -11.71 1.80
C GLY A 30 -23.30 -12.62 3.00
N SER A 31 -22.29 -13.49 2.99
CA SER A 31 -21.79 -14.07 4.23
C SER A 31 -20.77 -13.09 4.77
N VAL A 32 -21.27 -12.23 5.65
CA VAL A 32 -20.60 -11.59 6.79
C VAL A 32 -19.09 -11.84 6.87
N ILE A 33 -18.33 -11.21 5.99
CA ILE A 33 -16.92 -10.96 6.24
C ILE A 33 -16.90 -9.75 7.19
N ASN A 34 -16.88 -10.10 8.47
CA ASN A 34 -16.88 -9.30 9.69
C ASN A 34 -16.59 -7.79 9.52
N SER A 35 -17.50 -6.97 10.02
CA SER A 35 -17.39 -5.50 10.11
C SER A 35 -16.06 -5.00 10.72
N THR A 36 -15.34 -5.85 11.46
CA THR A 36 -14.02 -5.58 12.04
C THR A 36 -12.91 -5.60 11.00
N VAL A 37 -12.87 -6.57 10.08
CA VAL A 37 -11.80 -6.63 9.06
C VAL A 37 -12.01 -5.55 8.01
N GLY A 38 -13.25 -5.31 7.59
CA GLY A 38 -13.57 -4.17 6.73
C GLY A 38 -13.22 -2.82 7.37
N ARG A 39 -13.22 -2.73 8.71
CA ARG A 39 -12.73 -1.55 9.45
C ARG A 39 -11.21 -1.46 9.45
N VAL A 40 -10.52 -2.58 9.63
CA VAL A 40 -9.04 -2.66 9.58
C VAL A 40 -8.55 -2.25 8.19
N ILE A 41 -9.08 -2.84 7.12
CA ILE A 41 -8.71 -2.50 5.73
C ILE A 41 -8.95 -1.02 5.43
N ARG A 42 -10.09 -0.46 5.86
CA ARG A 42 -10.37 0.98 5.70
C ARG A 42 -9.44 1.85 6.53
N ALA A 43 -9.12 1.45 7.75
CA ALA A 43 -8.17 2.17 8.60
C ALA A 43 -6.78 2.18 7.96
N ILE A 44 -6.35 1.06 7.39
CA ILE A 44 -5.11 0.92 6.64
C ILE A 44 -5.12 1.80 5.39
N ASP A 45 -6.17 1.76 4.57
CA ASP A 45 -6.28 2.60 3.36
C ASP A 45 -6.22 4.10 3.72
N LEU A 46 -6.92 4.50 4.78
CA LEU A 46 -6.80 5.85 5.33
C LEU A 46 -5.39 6.15 5.84
N GLN A 47 -4.70 5.19 6.45
CA GLN A 47 -3.31 5.35 6.87
C GLN A 47 -2.35 5.41 5.69
N VAL A 48 -2.60 4.70 4.59
CA VAL A 48 -1.85 4.83 3.34
C VAL A 48 -2.01 6.23 2.78
N GLN A 49 -3.23 6.75 2.72
CA GLN A 49 -3.47 8.11 2.26
C GLN A 49 -2.76 9.13 3.16
N ARG A 50 -2.83 8.95 4.49
CA ARG A 50 -2.06 9.76 5.43
C ARG A 50 -0.58 9.64 5.17
N LEU A 51 -0.07 8.44 4.90
CA LEU A 51 1.34 8.21 4.62
C LEU A 51 1.79 8.74 3.28
N GLN A 52 0.92 8.80 2.28
CA GLN A 52 1.21 9.49 1.04
C GLN A 52 1.34 11.00 1.32
N ASN A 53 0.43 11.58 2.10
CA ASN A 53 0.51 12.97 2.51
C ASN A 53 1.79 13.24 3.34
N GLU A 54 2.10 12.37 4.30
CA GLU A 54 3.32 12.44 5.08
C GLU A 54 4.53 12.23 4.19
N THR A 55 4.52 11.30 3.23
CA THR A 55 5.62 11.13 2.28
C THR A 55 5.86 12.37 1.43
N ILE A 56 4.80 13.01 0.95
CA ILE A 56 4.88 14.29 0.24
C ILE A 56 5.46 15.36 1.17
N TRP A 57 5.02 15.39 2.42
CA TRP A 57 5.58 16.29 3.43
C TRP A 57 7.07 16.01 3.68
N LEU A 58 7.47 14.75 3.83
CA LEU A 58 8.86 14.31 4.01
C LEU A 58 9.71 14.71 2.79
N GLN A 59 9.16 14.61 1.58
CA GLN A 59 9.83 15.06 0.36
C GLN A 59 10.03 16.58 0.34
N ASN A 60 9.01 17.34 0.74
CA ASN A 60 9.09 18.79 0.81
C ASN A 60 10.06 19.24 1.92
N ALA A 61 10.04 18.56 3.07
CA ALA A 61 10.97 18.78 4.17
C ALA A 61 12.41 18.47 3.75
N GLN A 62 12.64 17.34 3.08
CA GLN A 62 13.94 16.98 2.50
C GLN A 62 14.41 18.06 1.51
N LYS A 63 13.56 18.49 0.58
CA LYS A 63 13.90 19.51 -0.41
C LYS A 63 14.21 20.87 0.24
N ALA A 64 13.48 21.23 1.30
CA ALA A 64 13.77 22.44 2.07
C ALA A 64 15.15 22.36 2.74
N LEU A 65 15.50 21.21 3.32
CA LEU A 65 16.82 20.95 3.90
C LEU A 65 17.93 20.92 2.84
N GLU A 66 17.69 20.34 1.67
CA GLU A 66 18.64 20.36 0.53
C GLU A 66 18.89 21.79 0.02
N ASN A 67 17.85 22.63 -0.02
CA ASN A 67 17.98 24.04 -0.35
C ASN A 67 18.79 24.79 0.72
N GLN A 68 18.56 24.51 2.01
CA GLN A 68 19.36 25.07 3.09
C GLN A 68 20.83 24.63 3.01
N LEU A 69 21.09 23.33 2.77
CA LEU A 69 22.42 22.79 2.54
C LEU A 69 23.12 23.50 1.37
N SER A 70 22.39 23.75 0.28
CA SER A 70 22.92 24.47 -0.88
C SER A 70 23.26 25.92 -0.54
N LYS A 71 22.41 26.62 0.22
CA LYS A 71 22.69 27.97 0.73
C LYS A 71 23.91 28.00 1.65
N LEU A 72 24.04 27.02 2.55
CA LEU A 72 25.20 26.91 3.44
C LEU A 72 26.49 26.69 2.63
N LYS A 73 26.48 25.82 1.62
CA LYS A 73 27.63 25.64 0.72
C LYS A 73 27.98 26.91 -0.07
N LEU A 74 26.97 27.65 -0.54
CA LEU A 74 27.20 28.92 -1.24
C LEU A 74 27.75 30.00 -0.31
N ALA A 75 27.29 30.05 0.93
CA ALA A 75 27.80 30.96 1.95
C ALA A 75 29.30 30.69 2.26
N GLU A 76 29.72 29.43 2.31
CA GLU A 76 31.15 29.05 2.46
C GLU A 76 32.01 29.63 1.32
N ILE A 77 31.51 29.60 0.08
CA ILE A 77 32.21 30.15 -1.08
C ILE A 77 32.26 31.69 -1.02
N SER A 78 31.24 32.36 -0.46
CA SER A 78 31.21 33.82 -0.36
C SER A 78 31.97 34.39 0.84
N ASP A 79 32.12 33.64 1.94
CA ASP A 79 32.72 34.09 3.21
C ASP A 79 34.25 33.90 3.30
N GLN A 80 34.93 33.63 2.17
CA GLN A 80 36.36 33.27 2.17
C GLN A 80 37.34 34.40 2.56
N GLU A 81 36.87 35.58 2.98
CA GLU A 81 37.75 36.72 3.24
C GLU A 81 37.95 37.16 4.69
N GLN A 82 37.35 36.57 5.72
CA GLN A 82 37.81 36.74 7.11
C GLN A 82 36.90 35.94 8.07
N GLN A 83 37.30 34.74 8.54
CA GLN A 83 36.57 34.13 9.65
C GLN A 83 37.40 33.44 10.73
N GLN A 84 37.04 33.85 11.94
CA GLN A 84 37.37 33.32 13.25
C GLN A 84 36.90 31.86 13.38
N GLN A 85 37.73 31.01 13.99
CA GLN A 85 37.52 29.56 14.15
C GLN A 85 36.14 29.14 14.71
N HIS A 86 35.49 29.99 15.50
CA HIS A 86 34.18 29.70 16.11
C HIS A 86 33.03 29.67 15.08
N LEU A 87 33.05 30.55 14.08
CA LEU A 87 32.02 30.60 13.02
C LEU A 87 32.11 29.36 12.13
N PHE A 88 33.32 28.94 11.76
CA PHE A 88 33.58 27.69 11.05
C PHE A 88 33.11 26.45 11.82
N LYS A 89 33.37 26.37 13.13
CA LYS A 89 32.92 25.24 13.95
C LYS A 89 31.40 25.12 13.95
N LYS A 90 30.69 26.23 14.14
CA LYS A 90 29.23 26.27 14.12
C LYS A 90 28.67 25.90 12.73
N TYR A 91 29.27 26.42 11.66
CA TYR A 91 28.90 26.09 10.29
C TYR A 91 28.98 24.58 9.99
N TYR A 92 30.12 23.94 10.27
CA TYR A 92 30.27 22.51 10.00
C TYR A 92 29.36 21.65 10.88
N GLN A 93 29.06 22.09 12.10
CA GLN A 93 28.05 21.43 12.95
C GLN A 93 26.64 21.51 12.35
N GLU A 94 26.24 22.68 11.84
CA GLU A 94 24.95 22.86 11.16
C GLU A 94 24.88 22.03 9.88
N LEU A 95 25.95 22.01 9.07
CA LEU A 95 26.05 21.20 7.86
C LEU A 95 25.91 19.69 8.17
N ALA A 96 26.59 19.20 9.21
CA ALA A 96 26.50 17.81 9.64
C ALA A 96 25.08 17.45 10.10
N THR A 97 24.43 18.36 10.82
CA THR A 97 23.05 18.19 11.31
C THR A 97 22.05 18.13 10.14
N VAL A 98 22.14 19.04 9.17
CA VAL A 98 21.27 19.02 7.99
C VAL A 98 21.45 17.73 7.19
N LYS A 99 22.69 17.26 7.03
CA LYS A 99 22.97 15.98 6.35
C LYS A 99 22.35 14.77 7.07
N SER A 100 22.45 14.70 8.40
CA SER A 100 21.87 13.58 9.16
C SER A 100 20.35 13.57 9.05
N LEU A 101 19.71 14.74 9.12
CA LEU A 101 18.26 14.88 8.92
C LEU A 101 17.82 14.38 7.55
N ILE A 102 18.49 14.80 6.46
CA ILE A 102 18.18 14.33 5.10
C ILE A 102 18.27 12.80 5.02
N ALA A 103 19.30 12.20 5.63
CA ALA A 103 19.46 10.74 5.66
C ALA A 103 18.31 10.04 6.40
N TYR A 104 17.88 10.58 7.56
CA TYR A 104 16.75 10.04 8.29
C TYR A 104 15.44 10.15 7.48
N TYR A 105 15.18 11.29 6.85
CA TYR A 105 14.02 11.48 5.98
C TYR A 105 14.00 10.49 4.81
N GLY A 106 15.16 10.26 4.18
CA GLY A 106 15.30 9.28 3.11
C GLY A 106 14.98 7.85 3.56
N ARG A 107 15.47 7.45 4.74
CA ARG A 107 15.19 6.14 5.34
C ARG A 107 13.70 5.95 5.63
N ILE A 108 13.06 6.93 6.27
CA ILE A 108 11.63 6.86 6.61
C ILE A 108 10.78 6.79 5.33
N LYS A 109 11.11 7.59 4.31
CA LYS A 109 10.45 7.53 3.00
C LYS A 109 10.53 6.13 2.39
N ALA A 110 11.69 5.48 2.42
CA ALA A 110 11.86 4.13 1.88
C ALA A 110 10.99 3.10 2.62
N MET A 111 10.88 3.21 3.94
CA MET A 111 10.03 2.34 4.75
C MET A 111 8.54 2.52 4.42
N THR A 112 8.10 3.77 4.25
CA THR A 112 6.73 4.07 3.83
C THR A 112 6.40 3.49 2.44
N GLN A 113 7.35 3.52 1.51
CA GLN A 113 7.20 2.89 0.20
C GLN A 113 7.06 1.37 0.29
N LYS A 114 7.85 0.70 1.15
CA LYS A 114 7.72 -0.74 1.42
C LYS A 114 6.33 -1.09 1.96
N GLN A 115 5.82 -0.29 2.90
CA GLN A 115 4.48 -0.47 3.46
C GLN A 115 3.37 -0.32 2.42
N ALA A 116 3.46 0.69 1.54
CA ALA A 116 2.52 0.82 0.43
C ALA A 116 2.57 -0.40 -0.52
N ALA A 117 3.77 -0.91 -0.80
CA ALA A 117 3.93 -2.11 -1.63
C ALA A 117 3.34 -3.37 -0.98
N LEU A 118 3.52 -3.55 0.34
CA LEU A 118 2.90 -4.64 1.12
C LEU A 118 1.38 -4.65 0.93
N LEU A 119 0.75 -3.49 0.94
CA LEU A 119 -0.70 -3.36 0.77
C LEU A 119 -1.18 -3.68 -0.64
N GLY A 120 -0.41 -3.24 -1.65
CA GLY A 120 -0.64 -3.65 -3.03
C GLY A 120 -0.60 -5.17 -3.19
N GLN A 121 0.41 -5.83 -2.59
CA GLN A 121 0.55 -7.28 -2.61
C GLN A 121 -0.62 -7.99 -1.92
N TYR A 122 -1.07 -7.47 -0.77
CA TYR A 122 -2.25 -7.98 -0.08
C TYR A 122 -3.50 -7.88 -0.96
N HIS A 123 -3.80 -6.72 -1.52
CA HIS A 123 -4.99 -6.52 -2.33
C HIS A 123 -5.01 -7.43 -3.55
N GLN A 124 -3.87 -7.57 -4.22
CA GLN A 124 -3.73 -8.48 -5.35
C GLN A 124 -3.95 -9.93 -4.92
N ALA A 125 -3.26 -10.39 -3.88
CA ALA A 125 -3.34 -11.78 -3.42
C ALA A 125 -4.75 -12.14 -2.95
N TRP A 126 -5.37 -11.28 -2.14
CA TRP A 126 -6.72 -11.49 -1.63
C TRP A 126 -7.76 -11.53 -2.76
N GLY A 127 -7.60 -10.69 -3.78
CA GLY A 127 -8.47 -10.71 -4.96
C GLY A 127 -8.41 -12.04 -5.70
N LEU A 128 -7.21 -12.61 -5.86
CA LEU A 128 -7.02 -13.91 -6.50
C LEU A 128 -7.58 -15.06 -5.64
N LEU A 129 -7.22 -15.11 -4.36
CA LEU A 129 -7.64 -16.19 -3.45
C LEU A 129 -9.16 -16.21 -3.24
N LYS A 130 -9.80 -15.04 -3.16
CA LYS A 130 -11.26 -14.96 -3.03
C LYS A 130 -12.00 -15.41 -4.29
N ALA A 131 -11.41 -15.21 -5.47
CA ALA A 131 -11.98 -15.65 -6.74
C ALA A 131 -11.71 -17.14 -7.03
N ASP A 132 -10.86 -17.77 -6.25
CA ASP A 132 -10.46 -19.16 -6.43
C ASP A 132 -11.48 -20.13 -5.82
N ARG A 133 -12.05 -20.98 -6.68
CA ARG A 133 -13.05 -21.99 -6.31
C ARG A 133 -12.50 -23.14 -5.46
N HIS A 134 -11.17 -23.30 -5.36
CA HIS A 134 -10.55 -24.39 -4.61
C HIS A 134 -10.44 -24.10 -3.10
N PHE A 135 -10.92 -22.96 -2.61
CA PHE A 135 -10.98 -22.61 -1.19
C PHE A 135 -12.42 -22.56 -0.67
N SER A 136 -12.61 -23.09 0.54
CA SER A 136 -13.89 -22.97 1.24
C SER A 136 -14.05 -21.59 1.89
N VAL A 137 -15.27 -21.25 2.27
CA VAL A 137 -15.55 -19.98 2.98
C VAL A 137 -14.80 -19.92 4.31
N GLU A 138 -14.75 -21.03 5.04
CA GLU A 138 -14.06 -21.14 6.32
C GLU A 138 -12.54 -20.96 6.16
N GLU A 139 -11.95 -21.51 5.11
CA GLU A 139 -10.53 -21.31 4.80
C GLU A 139 -10.23 -19.85 4.48
N LEU A 140 -11.07 -19.20 3.68
CA LEU A 140 -10.96 -17.77 3.39
C LEU A 140 -11.07 -16.93 4.65
N GLU A 141 -11.93 -17.27 5.61
CA GLU A 141 -12.01 -16.58 6.90
C GLU A 141 -10.74 -16.71 7.73
N VAL A 142 -10.10 -17.89 7.72
CA VAL A 142 -8.82 -18.10 8.39
C VAL A 142 -7.73 -17.26 7.73
N MET A 143 -7.63 -17.31 6.40
CA MET A 143 -6.68 -16.48 5.65
C MET A 143 -6.87 -14.99 5.94
N GLN A 144 -8.12 -14.56 6.01
CA GLN A 144 -8.45 -13.18 6.31
C GLN A 144 -7.99 -12.74 7.71
N LYS A 145 -8.07 -13.62 8.73
CA LYS A 145 -7.56 -13.33 10.07
C LYS A 145 -6.04 -13.14 10.05
N VAL A 146 -5.32 -14.00 9.32
CA VAL A 146 -3.85 -13.89 9.17
C VAL A 146 -3.48 -12.58 8.49
N TYR A 147 -4.13 -12.25 7.37
CA TYR A 147 -3.92 -10.96 6.70
C TYR A 147 -4.21 -9.79 7.63
N SER A 148 -5.32 -9.81 8.36
CA SER A 148 -5.65 -8.74 9.31
C SER A 148 -4.57 -8.57 10.39
N GLY A 149 -3.96 -9.65 10.86
CA GLY A 149 -2.88 -9.58 11.85
C GLY A 149 -1.64 -8.88 11.29
N ILE A 150 -1.14 -9.33 10.14
CA ILE A 150 0.03 -8.73 9.47
C ILE A 150 -0.20 -7.24 9.19
N LEU A 151 -1.39 -6.92 8.69
CA LEU A 151 -1.73 -5.55 8.34
C LEU A 151 -1.87 -4.63 9.57
N GLN A 152 -2.38 -5.13 10.70
CA GLN A 152 -2.43 -4.37 11.95
C GLN A 152 -1.04 -4.07 12.51
N GLU A 153 -0.10 -5.02 12.43
CA GLU A 153 1.28 -4.76 12.82
C GLU A 153 1.94 -3.74 11.88
N SER A 154 1.64 -3.80 10.59
CA SER A 154 2.06 -2.79 9.62
C SER A 154 1.60 -1.39 10.01
N VAL A 155 0.35 -1.24 10.45
CA VAL A 155 -0.19 0.03 10.95
C VAL A 155 0.59 0.56 12.15
N LYS A 156 0.86 -0.29 13.15
CA LYS A 156 1.63 0.12 14.34
C LYS A 156 3.03 0.60 13.98
N ASN A 157 3.70 -0.11 13.07
CA ASN A 157 5.04 0.28 12.59
C ASN A 157 5.03 1.67 11.93
N LEU A 158 3.95 2.01 11.21
CA LEU A 158 3.79 3.32 10.56
C LEU A 158 3.58 4.44 11.58
N ASP A 159 2.75 4.21 12.59
CA ASP A 159 2.53 5.19 13.66
C ASP A 159 3.83 5.49 14.42
N GLU A 160 4.67 4.48 14.65
CA GLU A 160 5.99 4.66 15.25
C GLU A 160 6.95 5.48 14.38
N LEU A 161 6.97 5.26 13.06
CA LEU A 161 7.75 6.08 12.15
C LEU A 161 7.30 7.54 12.16
N LEU A 162 5.99 7.79 12.21
CA LEU A 162 5.44 9.15 12.30
C LEU A 162 5.80 9.83 13.63
N MET A 163 5.83 9.08 14.74
CA MET A 163 6.33 9.60 16.02
C MET A 163 7.80 10.04 15.89
N VAL A 164 8.65 9.25 15.25
CA VAL A 164 10.05 9.64 15.01
C VAL A 164 10.14 10.92 14.19
N VAL A 165 9.33 11.06 13.15
CA VAL A 165 9.26 12.30 12.36
C VAL A 165 8.85 13.49 13.22
N SER A 166 7.79 13.35 14.03
CA SER A 166 7.31 14.44 14.89
C SER A 166 8.34 14.84 15.96
N SER A 167 9.14 13.88 16.43
CA SER A 167 10.17 14.08 17.44
C SER A 167 11.39 14.87 16.97
N PHE A 168 11.53 15.15 15.66
CA PHE A 168 12.52 16.13 15.21
C PHE A 168 12.28 17.54 15.76
N LYS A 169 11.09 17.79 16.33
CA LYS A 169 10.74 19.01 17.08
C LYS A 169 11.00 18.91 18.59
N THR A 170 11.40 17.75 19.11
CA THR A 170 11.61 17.50 20.56
C THR A 170 12.99 16.88 20.84
N GLN A 171 13.45 16.93 22.10
CA GLN A 171 14.84 16.63 22.50
C GLN A 171 15.19 15.12 22.53
N MET A 172 15.06 14.40 21.42
CA MET A 172 15.57 13.03 21.31
C MET A 172 17.02 13.00 20.78
N THR A 173 17.85 12.14 21.37
CA THR A 173 19.22 11.91 20.89
C THR A 173 19.25 11.18 19.55
N ASP A 174 20.26 11.46 18.74
CA ASP A 174 20.44 10.82 17.43
C ASP A 174 20.54 9.29 17.51
N ALA A 175 21.23 8.78 18.54
CA ALA A 175 21.33 7.34 18.78
C ALA A 175 19.96 6.69 19.02
N LYS A 176 19.12 7.33 19.86
CA LYS A 176 17.78 6.80 20.15
C LYS A 176 16.88 6.86 18.92
N ARG A 177 17.05 7.91 18.10
CA ARG A 177 16.34 8.06 16.83
C ARG A 177 16.65 6.92 15.87
N LEU A 178 17.95 6.67 15.67
CA LEU A 178 18.43 5.64 14.77
C LEU A 178 17.92 4.26 15.20
N GLU A 179 17.99 3.97 16.49
CA GLU A 179 17.47 2.73 17.07
C GLU A 179 15.97 2.52 16.77
N LEU A 180 15.13 3.57 16.90
CA LEU A 180 13.71 3.48 16.59
C LEU A 180 13.46 3.25 15.10
N ILE A 181 14.21 3.96 14.24
CA ILE A 181 14.12 3.81 12.78
C ILE A 181 14.50 2.38 12.37
N ASP A 182 15.60 1.85 12.89
CA ASP A 182 16.08 0.50 12.56
C ASP A 182 15.10 -0.56 13.07
N LYS A 183 14.60 -0.44 14.30
CA LYS A 183 13.55 -1.35 14.83
C LYS A 183 12.26 -1.33 14.04
N ALA A 184 11.85 -0.17 13.52
CA ALA A 184 10.68 -0.07 12.66
C ALA A 184 10.96 -0.70 11.28
N ALA A 185 12.17 -0.53 10.74
CA ALA A 185 12.60 -1.15 9.49
C ALA A 185 12.53 -2.69 9.56
N ASP A 186 13.11 -3.28 10.61
CA ASP A 186 13.16 -4.74 10.80
C ASP A 186 11.76 -5.36 10.88
N ARG A 187 10.84 -4.69 11.58
CA ARG A 187 9.44 -5.13 11.68
C ARG A 187 8.70 -4.99 10.35
N ILE A 188 8.95 -3.94 9.58
CA ILE A 188 8.37 -3.80 8.23
C ILE A 188 8.86 -4.91 7.31
N ASP A 189 10.16 -5.24 7.36
CA ASP A 189 10.74 -6.30 6.54
C ASP A 189 10.25 -7.69 6.94
N THR A 190 10.01 -7.91 8.25
CA THR A 190 9.35 -9.11 8.76
C THR A 190 7.93 -9.23 8.21
N ASN A 191 7.10 -8.20 8.35
CA ASN A 191 5.73 -8.21 7.84
C ASN A 191 5.66 -8.43 6.32
N CYS A 192 6.60 -7.85 5.56
CA CYS A 192 6.70 -8.08 4.12
C CYS A 192 7.02 -9.54 3.80
N SER A 193 7.92 -10.14 4.57
CA SER A 193 8.34 -11.53 4.41
C SER A 193 7.19 -12.49 4.75
N ASP A 194 6.53 -12.28 5.89
CA ASP A 194 5.39 -13.06 6.35
C ASP A 194 4.24 -13.03 5.33
N LEU A 195 3.91 -11.85 4.81
CA LEU A 195 2.88 -11.71 3.79
C LEU A 195 3.25 -12.50 2.53
N ARG A 196 4.50 -12.38 2.07
CA ARG A 196 4.97 -13.06 0.86
C ARG A 196 4.95 -14.57 1.03
N GLU A 197 5.43 -15.06 2.17
CA GLU A 197 5.42 -16.48 2.50
C GLU A 197 3.99 -17.01 2.53
N PHE A 198 3.09 -16.34 3.26
CA PHE A 198 1.69 -16.74 3.35
C PHE A 198 1.01 -16.77 1.98
N ASN A 199 1.25 -15.76 1.13
CA ASN A 199 0.74 -15.74 -0.23
C ASN A 199 1.25 -16.94 -1.05
N ASN A 200 2.55 -17.22 -0.99
CA ASN A 200 3.16 -18.33 -1.73
C ASN A 200 2.62 -19.69 -1.28
N GLN A 201 2.40 -19.88 0.03
CA GLN A 201 1.79 -21.10 0.57
C GLN A 201 0.38 -21.30 0.01
N ASN A 202 -0.45 -20.25 0.02
CA ASN A 202 -1.82 -20.34 -0.50
C ASN A 202 -1.86 -20.57 -2.01
N TYR A 203 -1.00 -19.90 -2.79
CA TYR A 203 -0.90 -20.16 -4.23
C TYR A 203 -0.46 -21.59 -4.54
N THR A 204 0.51 -22.11 -3.79
CA THR A 204 0.97 -23.49 -3.95
C THR A 204 -0.16 -24.48 -3.65
N LEU A 205 -0.91 -24.24 -2.57
CA LEU A 205 -2.04 -25.07 -2.19
C LEU A 205 -3.15 -25.06 -3.25
N SER A 206 -3.48 -23.87 -3.78
CA SER A 206 -4.43 -23.71 -4.88
C SER A 206 -4.02 -24.54 -6.11
N ILE A 207 -2.77 -24.41 -6.54
CA ILE A 207 -2.23 -25.14 -7.70
C ILE A 207 -2.29 -26.65 -7.46
N GLN A 208 -1.93 -27.12 -6.25
CA GLN A 208 -2.00 -28.54 -5.89
C GLN A 208 -3.43 -29.09 -5.95
N ARG A 209 -4.41 -28.32 -5.46
CA ARG A 209 -5.84 -28.70 -5.50
C ARG A 209 -6.36 -28.75 -6.93
N ALA A 210 -6.06 -27.73 -7.73
CA ALA A 210 -6.44 -27.69 -9.14
C ALA A 210 -5.84 -28.87 -9.93
N LYS A 211 -4.57 -29.21 -9.66
CA LYS A 211 -3.91 -30.38 -10.26
C LYS A 211 -4.61 -31.68 -9.88
N SER A 212 -4.90 -31.86 -8.59
CA SER A 212 -5.55 -33.07 -8.07
C SER A 212 -6.95 -33.25 -8.66
N GLU A 213 -7.72 -32.17 -8.79
CA GLU A 213 -9.03 -32.20 -9.45
C GLU A 213 -8.92 -32.61 -10.92
N ASN A 214 -7.95 -32.04 -11.64
CA ASN A 214 -7.73 -32.37 -13.05
C ASN A 214 -7.30 -33.83 -13.26
N GLU A 215 -6.43 -34.35 -12.37
CA GLU A 215 -6.01 -35.75 -12.37
C GLU A 215 -7.21 -36.69 -12.19
N VAL A 216 -8.10 -36.40 -11.23
CA VAL A 216 -9.33 -37.17 -11.01
C VAL A 216 -10.25 -37.14 -12.24
N LEU A 217 -10.46 -35.96 -12.84
CA LEU A 217 -11.28 -35.81 -14.05
C LEU A 217 -10.70 -36.60 -15.23
N THR A 218 -9.37 -36.58 -15.39
CA THR A 218 -8.66 -37.32 -16.45
C THR A 218 -8.79 -38.82 -16.26
N LEU A 219 -8.64 -39.33 -15.03
CA LEU A 219 -8.79 -40.75 -14.72
C LEU A 219 -10.23 -41.21 -14.95
N LYS A 220 -11.23 -40.45 -14.50
CA LYS A 220 -12.65 -40.75 -14.75
C LYS A 220 -12.94 -40.92 -16.23
N LYS A 221 -12.46 -39.99 -17.05
CA LYS A 221 -12.57 -40.06 -18.51
C LYS A 221 -11.87 -41.29 -19.10
N TYR A 222 -10.68 -41.65 -18.59
CA TYR A 222 -9.95 -42.81 -19.06
C TYR A 222 -10.68 -44.13 -18.77
N TYR A 223 -11.33 -44.24 -17.61
CA TYR A 223 -12.09 -45.43 -17.20
C TYR A 223 -13.56 -45.42 -17.65
N GLY A 224 -14.03 -44.38 -18.35
CA GLY A 224 -15.43 -44.25 -18.78
C GLY A 224 -16.42 -44.08 -17.63
N LEU A 225 -15.96 -43.50 -16.53
CA LEU A 225 -16.76 -43.22 -15.33
C LEU A 225 -17.21 -41.75 -15.37
N ASP A 226 -18.23 -41.46 -16.18
CA ASP A 226 -18.90 -40.14 -16.21
C ASP A 226 -20.00 -40.05 -15.13
#